data_AF-A0A969E3C2-F1
#
_entry.id   AF-A0A969E3C2-F1
#
_cell.length_a   1.000
_cell.length_b   1.000
_cell.length_c   1.000
_cell.angle_alpha   90.00
_cell.angle_beta   90.00
_cell.angle_gamma   90.00
#
_symmetry.space_group_name_H-M   'P 1'
#
loop_
_entity.id
_entity.type
_entity.pdbx_description
1 polymer ?
#
loop_
_entity_poly.entity_id
_entity_poly.type
_entity_poly.pdbx_seq_one_letter_code
_entity_poly.pdbx_strand_id
1 'polypeptide(L)'
;MLKTTSSSGKELANIYCANCHLLPNPLHLDKKTWANSVLPEMAFFLGMRPVVEKLSELPTEDISIVTAHNLYPSKPLLSHEDWKKIVDFYVSNAPDSLPLINNGKK
;
A
#
# COMPACT_ATOMS: atom_id res chain seq x y z
N MET A 1 1.61 -7.95 -20.68
CA MET A 1 1.53 -6.82 -19.71
C MET A 1 0.07 -6.66 -19.30
N LEU A 2 -0.20 -6.35 -18.03
CA LEU A 2 -1.58 -6.11 -17.57
C LEU A 2 -2.12 -4.84 -18.23
N LYS A 3 -3.41 -4.84 -18.55
CA LYS A 3 -4.06 -3.71 -19.22
C LYS A 3 -4.35 -2.61 -18.19
N THR A 4 -3.84 -1.42 -18.46
CA THR A 4 -4.17 -0.19 -17.71
C THR A 4 -5.64 0.18 -17.93
N THR A 5 -6.31 0.55 -16.84
CA THR A 5 -7.73 0.94 -16.86
C THR A 5 -7.91 2.45 -17.06
N SER A 6 -9.15 2.89 -17.28
CA SER A 6 -9.52 4.32 -17.26
C SER A 6 -9.87 4.84 -15.86
N SER A 7 -9.90 3.96 -14.85
CA SER A 7 -10.28 4.30 -13.49
C SER A 7 -9.29 5.27 -12.84
N SER A 8 -9.82 6.13 -11.97
CA SER A 8 -9.03 7.05 -11.13
C SER A 8 -8.26 6.30 -10.04
N GLY A 9 -7.25 6.95 -9.47
CA GLY A 9 -6.48 6.39 -8.35
C GLY A 9 -7.33 6.06 -7.12
N LYS A 10 -8.38 6.86 -6.85
CA LYS A 10 -9.32 6.60 -5.75
C LYS A 10 -10.17 5.35 -5.99
N GLU A 11 -10.69 5.20 -7.21
CA GLU A 11 -11.48 4.01 -7.59
C GLU A 11 -10.62 2.75 -7.55
N LEU A 12 -9.40 2.83 -8.08
CA LEU A 12 -8.43 1.74 -8.01
C LEU A 12 -8.06 1.41 -6.56
N ALA A 13 -7.84 2.41 -5.70
CA ALA A 13 -7.57 2.18 -4.28
C ALA A 13 -8.77 1.48 -3.60
N ASN A 14 -10.00 1.86 -3.93
CA ASN A 14 -11.20 1.19 -3.41
C ASN A 14 -11.30 -0.28 -3.90
N ILE A 15 -10.85 -0.57 -5.12
CA ILE A 15 -10.85 -1.94 -5.66
C ILE A 15 -9.76 -2.79 -5.04
N TYR A 16 -8.54 -2.27 -4.88
CA TYR A 16 -7.37 -3.09 -4.51
C TYR A 16 -6.98 -2.98 -3.03
N CYS A 17 -7.14 -1.81 -2.41
CA CYS A 17 -6.72 -1.57 -1.01
C CYS A 17 -7.84 -1.82 0.01
N ALA A 18 -9.11 -1.90 -0.41
CA ALA A 18 -10.23 -2.17 0.48
C ALA A 18 -10.63 -3.65 0.58
N ASN A 19 -9.89 -4.55 -0.07
CA ASN A 19 -10.21 -5.99 -0.08
C ASN A 19 -9.88 -6.71 1.23
N CYS A 20 -8.88 -6.23 1.96
CA CYS A 20 -8.40 -6.89 3.19
C CYS A 20 -8.82 -6.15 4.46
N HIS A 21 -8.95 -4.82 4.39
CA HIS A 21 -9.36 -3.97 5.51
C HIS A 21 -10.04 -2.70 4.99
N LEU A 22 -10.51 -1.84 5.89
CA LEU A 22 -11.12 -0.56 5.52
C LEU A 22 -10.15 0.30 4.69
N LEU A 23 -10.67 0.96 3.65
CA LEU A 23 -9.91 1.89 2.83
C LEU A 23 -9.39 3.06 3.69
N PRO A 24 -8.08 3.27 3.81
CA PRO A 24 -7.55 4.37 4.61
C PRO A 24 -7.77 5.72 3.91
N ASN A 25 -8.03 6.76 4.70
CA ASN A 25 -8.15 8.13 4.19
C ASN A 25 -6.74 8.74 4.01
N PRO A 26 -6.40 9.34 2.85
CA PRO A 26 -5.11 10.00 2.63
C PRO A 26 -4.76 11.05 3.71
N LEU A 27 -5.75 11.69 4.32
CA LEU A 27 -5.54 12.71 5.35
C LEU A 27 -5.06 12.17 6.70
N HIS A 28 -5.08 10.85 6.92
CA HIS A 28 -4.68 10.25 8.19
C HIS A 28 -3.17 10.28 8.44
N LEU A 29 -2.36 10.36 7.38
CA LEU A 29 -0.90 10.33 7.45
C LEU A 29 -0.31 11.39 6.53
N ASP A 30 0.89 11.87 6.86
CA ASP A 30 1.59 12.82 5.99
C ASP A 30 2.12 12.17 4.71
N LYS A 31 2.43 13.00 3.70
CA LYS A 31 2.97 12.55 2.40
C LYS A 31 4.21 11.68 2.55
N LYS A 32 5.10 12.01 3.49
CA LYS A 32 6.36 11.28 3.69
C LYS A 32 6.09 9.86 4.18
N THR A 33 5.16 9.70 5.10
CA THR A 33 4.75 8.42 5.69
C THR A 33 4.03 7.56 4.65
N TRP A 34 3.14 8.15 3.85
CA TRP A 34 2.52 7.44 2.72
C TRP A 34 3.56 6.94 1.72
N ALA A 35 4.41 7.83 1.22
CA ALA A 35 5.36 7.54 0.15
C ALA A 35 6.47 6.56 0.56
N ASN A 36 6.97 6.66 1.80
CA ASN A 36 8.15 5.93 2.23
C ASN A 36 7.85 4.73 3.15
N SER A 37 6.61 4.56 3.61
CA SER A 37 6.27 3.48 4.54
C SER A 37 5.04 2.71 4.07
N VAL A 38 3.87 3.34 4.02
CA VAL A 38 2.62 2.60 3.78
C VAL A 38 2.53 2.05 2.36
N LEU A 39 2.76 2.87 1.33
CA LEU A 39 2.64 2.43 -0.06
C LEU A 39 3.71 1.39 -0.45
N PRO A 40 4.99 1.52 -0.04
CA PRO A 40 5.99 0.47 -0.27
C PRO A 40 5.64 -0.88 0.36
N GLU A 41 4.98 -0.89 1.52
CA GLU A 41 4.54 -2.11 2.18
C GLU A 41 3.31 -2.71 1.46
N MET A 42 2.32 -1.89 1.13
CA MET A 42 1.13 -2.33 0.38
C MET A 42 1.46 -2.84 -1.02
N ALA A 43 2.57 -2.39 -1.60
CA ALA A 43 3.04 -2.89 -2.89
C ALA A 43 3.33 -4.41 -2.88
N PHE A 44 3.78 -4.98 -1.76
CA PHE A 44 4.01 -6.43 -1.65
C PHE A 44 2.71 -7.23 -1.74
N PHE A 45 1.66 -6.77 -1.06
CA PHE A 45 0.35 -7.41 -1.06
C PHE A 45 -0.34 -7.38 -2.44
N LEU A 46 0.10 -6.49 -3.33
CA LEU A 46 -0.41 -6.38 -4.70
C LEU A 46 0.55 -6.97 -5.76
N GLY A 47 1.65 -7.59 -5.33
CA GLY A 47 2.67 -8.16 -6.22
C GLY A 47 3.43 -7.11 -7.03
N MET A 48 3.44 -5.85 -6.59
CA MET A 48 4.15 -4.74 -7.24
C MET A 48 5.63 -4.66 -6.84
N ARG A 49 6.06 -5.51 -5.91
CA ARG A 49 7.46 -5.69 -5.51
C ARG A 49 7.82 -7.18 -5.48
N PRO A 50 9.11 -7.54 -5.67
CA PRO A 50 9.54 -8.94 -5.62
C PRO A 50 9.25 -9.55 -4.25
N VAL A 51 8.51 -10.66 -4.23
CA VAL A 51 8.16 -11.38 -3.00
C VAL A 51 9.39 -11.80 -2.18
N VAL A 52 10.51 -12.09 -2.84
CA VAL A 52 11.78 -12.47 -2.20
C VAL A 52 12.31 -11.38 -1.26
N GLU A 53 12.09 -10.10 -1.57
CA GLU A 53 12.47 -9.01 -0.68
C GLU A 53 11.70 -9.13 0.65
N LYS A 54 10.39 -9.36 0.58
CA LYS A 54 9.56 -9.46 1.79
C LYS A 54 9.85 -10.71 2.61
N LEU A 55 10.02 -11.86 1.96
CA LEU A 55 10.31 -13.11 2.65
C LEU A 55 11.65 -13.07 3.39
N SER A 56 12.62 -12.29 2.90
CA SER A 56 13.91 -12.12 3.56
C SER A 56 13.86 -11.35 4.89
N GLU A 57 12.77 -10.61 5.14
CA GLU A 57 12.53 -9.84 6.36
C GLU A 57 11.79 -10.64 7.45
N LEU A 58 11.21 -11.79 7.11
CA LEU A 58 10.31 -12.54 7.98
C LEU A 58 11.03 -13.65 8.77
N PRO A 59 10.60 -13.93 10.01
CA PRO A 59 10.95 -15.16 10.71
C PRO A 59 10.59 -16.41 9.89
N THR A 60 11.36 -17.48 10.01
CA THR A 60 11.13 -18.73 9.25
C THR A 60 9.73 -19.33 9.48
N GLU A 61 9.20 -19.19 10.70
CA GLU A 61 7.83 -19.63 11.03
C GLU A 61 6.77 -18.88 10.21
N ASP A 62 6.93 -17.57 10.02
CA ASP A 62 6.01 -16.74 9.26
C ASP A 62 6.10 -17.01 7.75
N ILE A 63 7.29 -17.32 7.21
CA ILE A 63 7.48 -17.64 5.78
C ILE A 63 6.52 -18.75 5.33
N SER A 64 6.36 -19.79 6.16
CA SER A 64 5.47 -20.91 5.85
C SER A 64 4.00 -20.48 5.73
N ILE A 65 3.55 -19.62 6.63
CA ILE A 65 2.18 -19.11 6.70
C ILE A 65 1.90 -18.18 5.52
N VAL A 66 2.76 -17.18 5.29
CA VAL A 66 2.54 -16.20 4.22
C VAL A 66 2.57 -16.85 2.83
N THR A 67 3.40 -17.89 2.65
CA THR A 67 3.49 -18.64 1.40
C THR A 67 2.28 -19.54 1.20
N ALA A 68 1.86 -20.28 2.23
CA ALA A 68 0.69 -21.17 2.16
C ALA A 68 -0.61 -20.42 1.81
N HIS A 69 -0.73 -19.17 2.24
CA HIS A 69 -1.89 -18.32 1.98
C HIS A 69 -1.71 -17.36 0.80
N ASN A 70 -0.58 -17.39 0.09
CA ASN A 70 -0.25 -16.49 -1.02
C ASN A 70 -0.51 -15.00 -0.66
N LEU A 71 -0.09 -14.57 0.53
CA LEU A 71 -0.32 -13.20 1.01
C LEU A 71 0.43 -12.16 0.19
N TYR A 72 1.57 -12.55 -0.39
CA TYR A 72 2.38 -11.72 -1.29
C TYR A 72 2.41 -12.37 -2.67
N PRO A 73 1.54 -11.94 -3.60
CA PRO A 73 1.50 -12.50 -4.94
C PRO A 73 2.84 -12.36 -5.67
N SER A 74 3.30 -13.43 -6.33
CA SER A 74 4.51 -13.40 -7.16
C SER A 74 4.36 -12.66 -8.49
N LYS A 75 3.12 -12.29 -8.85
CA LYS A 75 2.78 -11.53 -10.06
C LYS A 75 1.92 -10.33 -9.68
N PRO A 76 2.10 -9.17 -10.34
CA PRO A 76 1.27 -7.99 -10.13
C PRO A 76 -0.23 -8.31 -10.32
N LEU A 77 -1.07 -7.73 -9.47
CA LEU A 77 -2.54 -7.79 -9.60
C LEU A 77 -3.10 -6.68 -10.50
N LEU A 78 -2.31 -5.63 -10.75
CA LEU A 78 -2.65 -4.47 -11.57
C LEU A 78 -1.43 -4.00 -12.37
N SER A 79 -1.65 -3.16 -13.39
CA SER A 79 -0.54 -2.58 -14.15
C SER A 79 0.27 -1.58 -13.31
N HIS A 80 1.51 -1.30 -13.72
CA HIS A 80 2.35 -0.32 -13.03
C HIS A 80 1.75 1.09 -13.14
N GLU A 81 1.08 1.39 -14.25
CA GLU A 81 0.38 2.65 -14.47
C GLU A 81 -0.81 2.80 -13.52
N ASP A 82 -1.60 1.74 -13.30
CA ASP A 82 -2.71 1.77 -12.35
C ASP A 82 -2.22 1.82 -10.90
N TRP A 83 -1.13 1.12 -10.57
CA TRP A 83 -0.47 1.28 -9.27
C TRP A 83 0.00 2.73 -9.06
N LYS A 84 0.61 3.35 -10.07
CA LYS A 84 1.05 4.75 -9.99
C LYS A 84 -0.13 5.68 -9.70
N LYS A 85 -1.31 5.47 -10.31
CA LYS A 85 -2.50 6.28 -10.00
C LYS A 85 -2.92 6.16 -8.53
N ILE A 86 -2.82 4.97 -7.93
CA ILE A 86 -3.10 4.78 -6.49
C ILE A 86 -2.09 5.56 -5.65
N VAL A 87 -0.80 5.45 -5.96
CA VAL A 87 0.27 6.18 -5.28
C VAL A 87 0.03 7.69 -5.36
N ASP A 88 -0.25 8.21 -6.57
CA ASP A 88 -0.51 9.63 -6.82
C ASP A 88 -1.74 10.10 -6.05
N PHE A 89 -2.80 9.29 -5.95
CA PHE A 89 -3.99 9.60 -5.16
C PHE A 89 -3.65 9.82 -3.68
N TYR A 90 -2.93 8.89 -3.04
CA TYR A 90 -2.57 9.04 -1.63
C TYR A 90 -1.61 10.21 -1.40
N VAL A 91 -0.54 10.32 -2.19
CA VAL A 91 0.49 11.36 -1.99
C VAL A 91 -0.03 12.77 -2.31
N SER A 92 -0.89 12.92 -3.33
CA SER A 92 -1.41 14.25 -3.68
C SER A 92 -2.49 14.77 -2.73
N ASN A 93 -3.19 13.85 -2.04
CA ASN A 93 -4.28 14.21 -1.12
C ASN A 93 -3.86 14.18 0.36
N ALA A 94 -2.64 13.71 0.68
CA ALA A 94 -2.12 13.71 2.05
C ALA A 94 -1.59 15.10 2.46
N PRO A 95 -1.69 15.47 3.75
CA PRO A 95 -1.06 16.68 4.27
C PRO A 95 0.47 16.59 4.25
N ASP A 96 1.16 17.74 4.18
CA ASP A 96 2.62 17.77 4.29
C ASP A 96 3.12 17.41 5.69
N SER A 97 2.32 17.71 6.72
CA SER A 97 2.59 17.37 8.12
C SER A 97 1.29 17.16 8.90
N LEU A 98 1.29 16.23 9.86
CA LEU A 98 0.17 16.08 10.79
C LEU A 98 0.18 17.16 11.87
N PRO A 99 -0.99 17.53 12.43
CA PRO A 99 -1.05 18.41 13.58
C PRO A 99 -0.27 17.83 14.76
N LEU A 100 0.53 18.66 15.42
CA LEU A 100 1.17 18.26 16.67
C LEU A 100 0.10 18.00 17.71
N ILE A 101 0.10 16.80 18.30
CA ILE A 101 -0.74 16.51 19.44
C ILE A 101 -0.11 17.20 20.64
N ASN A 102 -0.64 18.38 21.01
CA ASN A 102 -0.30 19.00 22.28
C ASN A 102 -0.94 18.17 23.39
N ASN A 103 -0.17 17.21 23.92
CA ASN A 103 -0.50 16.48 25.13
C ASN A 103 -0.42 17.46 26.30
N GLY A 104 -1.47 18.25 26.48
CA GLY A 104 -1.63 19.10 27.64
C GLY A 104 -1.50 18.23 28.89
N LYS A 105 -0.38 18.39 29.60
CA LYS A 105 -0.24 17.91 30.97
C LYS A 105 -1.43 18.49 31.76
N LYS A 106 -2.41 17.64 32.08
CA LYS A 106 -3.24 17.84 33.26
C LYS A 106 -2.50 17.23 34.44
#